data_AF-A0A2S9GID1-F1
#
_entry.id   AF-A0A2S9GID1-F1
#
_cell.length_a   1.000
_cell.length_b   1.000
_cell.length_c   1.000
_cell.angle_alpha   90.00
_cell.angle_beta   90.00
_cell.angle_gamma   90.00
#
_symmetry.space_group_name_H-M   'P 1'
#
loop_
_entity.id
_entity.type
_entity.pdbx_description
1 polymer ?
#
loop_
_entity_poly.entity_id
_entity_poly.type
_entity_poly.pdbx_seq_one_letter_code
_entity_poly.pdbx_strand_id
1 'polypeptide(L)' 'TLAAPGGELFGLHANGGGRFVIFGGGVPIAVDGAIVGAVGVSGASAAEDEACALAALECLD' A
#
# COMPACT_ATOMS: atom_id res chain seq x y z
N THR A 1 4.15 -7.09 11.15
CA THR A 1 5.21 -7.40 12.14
C THR A 1 6.52 -6.69 11.86
N LEU A 2 6.96 -6.60 10.60
CA LEU A 2 8.22 -5.93 10.22
C LEU A 2 8.38 -4.49 10.76
N ALA A 3 7.35 -3.66 10.63
CA ALA A 3 7.39 -2.25 11.06
C ALA A 3 6.82 -1.98 12.46
N ALA A 4 6.38 -3.02 13.17
CA ALA A 4 5.90 -2.91 14.55
C ALA A 4 7.08 -2.72 15.53
N PRO A 5 6.85 -2.26 16.78
CA PRO A 5 7.89 -2.22 17.81
C PRO A 5 8.66 -3.54 17.91
N GLY A 6 9.99 -3.47 17.82
CA GLY A 6 10.88 -4.64 17.84
C GLY A 6 11.09 -5.33 16.48
N GLY A 7 10.41 -4.90 15.42
CA GLY A 7 10.64 -5.39 14.05
C GLY A 7 11.80 -4.67 13.34
N GLU A 8 12.37 -5.31 12.32
CA GLU A 8 13.51 -4.81 11.54
C GLU A 8 13.25 -3.44 10.89
N LEU A 9 11.99 -3.17 10.52
CA LEU A 9 11.56 -1.92 9.88
C LEU A 9 10.86 -0.97 10.88
N PHE A 10 11.08 -1.14 12.18
CA PHE A 10 10.51 -0.24 13.18
C PHE A 10 10.93 1.22 12.90
N GLY A 11 9.94 2.12 12.87
CA GLY A 11 10.14 3.52 12.52
C GLY A 11 9.98 3.87 11.04
N LEU A 12 9.70 2.91 10.15
CA LEU A 12 9.49 3.17 8.72
C LEU A 12 8.40 4.22 8.45
N HIS A 13 7.31 4.21 9.23
CA HIS A 13 6.22 5.18 9.12
C HIS A 13 6.66 6.63 9.40
N ALA A 14 7.77 6.86 10.10
CA ALA A 14 8.34 8.18 10.35
C ALA A 14 9.45 8.55 9.34
N ASN A 15 9.98 7.57 8.62
CA ASN A 15 10.98 7.80 7.58
C ASN A 15 10.40 8.61 6.40
N GLY A 16 11.26 9.26 5.61
CA GLY A 16 10.84 10.02 4.44
C GLY A 16 9.88 11.17 4.75
N GLY A 17 9.87 11.67 5.98
CA GLY A 17 8.96 12.73 6.43
C GLY A 17 7.52 12.25 6.60
N GLY A 18 7.30 10.99 6.98
CA GLY A 18 5.95 10.45 7.21
C GLY A 18 5.24 9.97 5.95
N ARG A 19 5.97 9.79 4.85
CA ARG A 19 5.40 9.44 3.53
C ARG A 19 5.03 7.96 3.38
N PHE A 20 5.54 7.09 4.23
CA PHE A 20 5.29 5.66 4.15
C PHE A 20 4.12 5.26 5.05
N VAL A 21 3.07 4.72 4.45
CA VAL A 21 1.94 4.11 5.14
C VAL A 21 2.22 2.61 5.27
N ILE A 22 2.08 2.06 6.48
CA ILE A 22 2.49 0.68 6.82
C ILE A 22 1.31 -0.26 7.09
N PHE A 23 0.12 0.10 6.61
CA PHE A 23 -1.11 -0.71 6.65
C PHE A 23 -1.75 -0.78 5.24
N GLY A 24 -2.71 -1.68 5.07
CA GLY A 24 -3.36 -1.97 3.78
C GLY A 24 -4.09 -0.78 3.16
N GLY A 25 -4.37 -0.87 1.85
CA GLY A 25 -5.01 0.19 1.06
C GLY A 25 -4.19 0.68 -0.13
N GLY A 26 -2.92 0.26 -0.25
CA GLY A 26 -2.06 0.58 -1.39
C GLY A 26 -1.64 -0.68 -2.16
N VAL A 27 -1.77 -0.68 -3.49
CA VAL A 27 -1.39 -1.80 -4.37
C VAL A 27 -0.59 -1.30 -5.58
N PRO A 28 0.49 -2.00 -5.99
CA PRO A 28 1.26 -1.62 -7.18
C PRO A 28 0.53 -1.99 -8.47
N ILE A 29 0.73 -1.19 -9.53
CA ILE A 29 0.30 -1.49 -10.90
C ILE A 29 1.48 -2.10 -11.65
N ALA A 30 1.30 -3.32 -12.18
CA ALA A 30 2.31 -4.01 -12.97
C ALA A 30 1.82 -4.22 -14.41
N VAL A 31 2.63 -3.85 -15.40
CA VAL A 31 2.40 -4.09 -16.83
C VAL A 31 3.62 -4.83 -17.38
N ASP A 32 3.40 -5.97 -18.03
CA ASP A 32 4.48 -6.84 -18.56
C ASP A 32 5.58 -7.17 -17.51
N GLY A 33 5.18 -7.32 -16.24
CA GLY A 33 6.09 -7.60 -15.13
C GLY A 33 6.87 -6.39 -14.60
N ALA A 34 6.68 -5.19 -15.17
CA ALA A 34 7.28 -3.95 -14.69
C ALA A 34 6.28 -3.13 -13.84
N ILE A 35 6.74 -2.60 -12.70
CA ILE A 35 5.92 -1.70 -11.88
C ILE A 35 5.91 -0.31 -12.51
N VAL A 36 4.73 0.13 -12.96
CA VAL A 36 4.54 1.43 -13.64
C VAL A 36 3.87 2.47 -12.75
N GLY A 37 3.36 2.08 -11.59
CA GLY A 37 2.69 2.96 -10.66
C GLY A 37 2.07 2.21 -9.48
N ALA A 38 1.13 2.86 -8.79
CA ALA A 38 0.36 2.27 -7.71
C ALA A 38 -0.99 3.00 -7.55
N VAL A 39 -1.97 2.32 -6.97
CA VAL A 39 -3.23 2.90 -6.48
C VAL A 39 -3.22 2.87 -4.96
N GLY A 40 -3.72 3.95 -4.34
CA GLY A 40 -3.94 4.03 -2.90
C GLY A 40 -5.36 4.49 -2.60
N VAL A 41 -6.05 3.79 -1.71
CA VAL A 41 -7.39 4.11 -1.24
C VAL A 41 -7.36 4.32 0.28
N SER A 42 -8.17 5.26 0.77
CA SER A 42 -8.35 5.49 2.20
C SER A 42 -9.75 6.01 2.47
N GLY A 43 -10.40 5.46 3.50
CA GLY A 43 -11.68 5.98 3.99
C GLY A 43 -12.51 4.98 4.79
N ALA A 44 -12.18 3.69 4.75
CA ALA A 44 -12.88 2.63 5.45
C ALA A 44 -11.91 1.81 6.33
N SER A 45 -12.24 0.55 6.66
CA SER A 45 -11.25 -0.34 7.25
C SER A 45 -10.13 -0.65 6.24
N ALA A 46 -8.93 -0.96 6.72
CA ALA A 46 -7.79 -1.26 5.83
C ALA A 46 -8.09 -2.40 4.82
N ALA A 47 -8.92 -3.37 5.21
CA ALA A 47 -9.35 -4.46 4.34
C ALA A 47 -10.32 -3.99 3.24
N GLU A 48 -11.23 -3.07 3.56
CA GLU A 48 -12.14 -2.47 2.58
C GLU A 48 -11.39 -1.52 1.63
N ASP A 49 -10.45 -0.74 2.15
CA ASP A 49 -9.59 0.13 1.34
C ASP A 49 -8.72 -0.71 0.37
N GLU A 50 -8.13 -1.81 0.84
CA GLU A 50 -7.37 -2.74 -0.02
C GLU A 50 -8.27 -3.41 -1.09
N ALA A 51 -9.47 -3.86 -0.72
CA ALA A 51 -10.42 -4.42 -1.68
C ALA A 51 -10.82 -3.41 -2.77
N CYS A 52 -11.02 -2.15 -2.41
CA CYS A 52 -11.30 -1.08 -3.37
C CYS A 52 -10.09 -0.81 -4.28
N ALA A 53 -8.88 -0.78 -3.73
CA ALA A 53 -7.66 -0.58 -4.52
C ALA A 53 -7.42 -1.74 -5.51
N LEU A 54 -7.71 -2.98 -5.12
CA LEU A 54 -7.67 -4.15 -6.00
C LEU A 54 -8.72 -4.08 -7.11
N ALA A 55 -9.95 -3.69 -6.79
CA ALA A 55 -11.00 -3.50 -7.80
C ALA A 55 -10.63 -2.44 -8.85
N ALA A 56 -9.84 -1.41 -8.47
CA ALA A 56 -9.31 -0.45 -9.43
C ALA A 56 -8.30 -1.08 -10.41
N LEU A 57 -7.51 -2.06 -9.97
CA LEU A 57 -6.60 -2.81 -10.86
C LEU A 57 -7.38 -3.67 -11.87
N GLU A 58 -8.53 -4.22 -11.50
CA GLU A 58 -9.39 -5.00 -12.41
C GLU A 58 -9.97 -4.16 -13.57
N CYS A 59 -9.93 -2.83 -13.45
CA CYS A 59 -10.38 -1.88 -14.46
C CYS A 59 -9.25 -1.43 -15.41
N LEU A 60 -8.02 -1.93 -15.23
CA LEU A 60 -6.89 -1.66 -16.11
C LEU A 60 -6.81 -2.78 -17.15
N ASP A 61 -7.02 -2.41 -18.42
CA ASP A 61 -6.88 -3.31 -19.59
C ASP A 61 -5.41 -3.74 -19.83
#